data_AF-A0A090IXM4-F1
#
_entry.id   AF-A0A090IXM4-F1
#
_cell.length_a   1.000
_cell.length_b   1.000
_cell.length_c   1.000
_cell.angle_alpha   90.00
_cell.angle_beta   90.00
_cell.angle_gamma   90.00
#
_symmetry.space_group_name_H-M   'P 1'
#
loop_
_entity.id
_entity.type
_entity.pdbx_description
1 polymer ?
#
loop_
_entity_poly.entity_id
_entity_poly.type
_entity_poly.pdbx_seq_one_letter_code
_entity_poly.pdbx_strand_id
1 'polypeptide(L)'
;MWGERLNGLEYILSLYQVQHIELAEKLGIKKQNINLWIKGKQNIPKKYLPVLEGLFGINRSYFTKELTDIDKLEIQKEKLKQDLKPIVERQKEEFRVDEESDYLVKVPVYDKEELNTIERAIEKAKLVERFKQVIDIIDENPYMDTYALIVELLEKAQHEAIFHKTIEALAHYLEVLPEWINSDPEQEEFESEIFEVFDDYNH
;
A
#
# COMPACT_ATOMS: atom_id res chain seq x y z
N MET A 1 -2.94 -16.99 -1.32
CA MET A 1 -2.06 -17.28 -2.48
C MET A 1 -0.85 -16.39 -2.38
N TRP A 2 0.34 -16.98 -2.29
CA TRP A 2 1.60 -16.23 -2.33
C TRP A 2 1.82 -15.82 -3.77
N GLY A 3 1.76 -14.52 -4.08
CA GLY A 3 2.13 -14.04 -5.40
C GLY A 3 3.59 -14.42 -5.69
N GLU A 4 3.88 -14.92 -6.88
CA GLU A 4 5.26 -15.21 -7.27
C GLU A 4 6.11 -13.94 -7.09
N ARG A 5 7.15 -14.04 -6.24
CA ARG A 5 8.16 -13.01 -6.10
C ARG A 5 8.95 -12.97 -7.39
N LEU A 6 8.77 -11.89 -8.14
CA LEU A 6 9.40 -11.68 -9.44
C LEU A 6 10.62 -10.78 -9.27
N ASN A 7 11.67 -11.07 -10.03
CA ASN A 7 12.82 -10.19 -10.13
C ASN A 7 12.37 -8.84 -10.69
N GLY A 8 12.76 -7.74 -10.04
CA GLY A 8 12.26 -6.43 -10.43
C GLY A 8 12.68 -5.98 -11.83
N LEU A 9 13.89 -6.33 -12.28
CA LEU A 9 14.30 -6.06 -13.67
C LEU A 9 13.42 -6.81 -14.67
N GLU A 10 13.14 -8.09 -14.42
CA GLU A 10 12.28 -8.89 -15.29
C GLU A 10 10.86 -8.32 -15.40
N TYR A 11 10.28 -7.95 -14.27
CA TYR A 11 8.96 -7.35 -14.21
C TYR A 11 8.90 -6.02 -14.99
N ILE A 12 9.87 -5.14 -14.76
CA ILE A 12 9.93 -3.83 -15.44
C ILE A 12 10.10 -4.02 -16.95
N LEU A 13 10.97 -4.92 -17.40
CA LEU A 13 11.14 -5.17 -18.84
C LEU A 13 9.86 -5.69 -19.49
N SER A 14 9.15 -6.60 -18.82
CA SER A 14 7.85 -7.10 -19.29
C SER A 14 6.81 -5.98 -19.38
N LEU A 15 6.70 -5.16 -18.34
CA LEU A 15 5.74 -4.06 -18.26
C LEU A 15 5.97 -2.99 -19.33
N TYR A 16 7.23 -2.68 -19.64
CA TYR A 16 7.61 -1.73 -20.69
C TYR A 16 7.76 -2.39 -22.06
N GLN A 17 7.49 -3.68 -22.18
CA GLN A 17 7.62 -4.47 -23.41
C GLN A 17 9.02 -4.40 -24.04
N VAL A 18 10.07 -4.22 -23.22
CA VAL A 18 11.46 -4.13 -23.66
C VAL A 18 12.09 -5.52 -23.68
N GLN A 19 12.63 -5.91 -24.84
CA GLN A 19 13.30 -7.20 -24.96
C GLN A 19 14.70 -7.18 -24.32
N HIS A 20 15.15 -8.32 -23.79
CA HIS A 20 16.48 -8.42 -23.17
C HIS A 20 17.62 -8.07 -24.14
N ILE A 21 17.43 -8.33 -25.44
CA ILE A 21 18.42 -7.99 -26.48
C ILE A 21 18.52 -6.47 -26.66
N GLU A 22 17.38 -5.79 -26.70
CA GLU A 22 17.29 -4.34 -26.84
C GLU A 22 17.94 -3.64 -25.64
N LEU A 23 17.66 -4.11 -24.41
CA LEU A 23 18.32 -3.56 -23.23
C LEU A 23 19.85 -3.78 -23.28
N ALA A 24 20.30 -4.97 -23.69
CA ALA A 24 21.72 -5.28 -23.77
C ALA A 24 22.45 -4.36 -24.77
N GLU A 25 21.83 -4.07 -25.91
CA GLU A 25 22.33 -3.12 -26.91
C GLU A 25 22.43 -1.71 -26.33
N LYS A 26 21.36 -1.22 -25.66
CA LYS A 26 21.36 0.09 -24.97
C LYS A 26 22.47 0.23 -23.93
N LEU A 27 22.82 -0.86 -23.24
CA LEU A 27 23.85 -0.88 -22.21
C LEU A 27 25.26 -1.23 -22.74
N GLY A 28 25.40 -1.55 -24.03
CA GLY A 28 26.67 -1.94 -24.64
C GLY A 28 27.24 -3.25 -24.10
N ILE A 29 26.37 -4.21 -23.73
CA ILE A 29 26.76 -5.50 -23.15
C ILE A 29 26.11 -6.67 -23.88
N LYS A 30 26.53 -7.90 -23.54
CA LYS A 30 25.93 -9.12 -24.11
C LYS A 30 24.59 -9.44 -23.42
N LYS A 31 23.60 -9.91 -24.20
CA LYS A 31 22.30 -10.43 -23.70
C LYS A 31 22.44 -11.44 -22.55
N GLN A 32 23.51 -12.24 -22.53
CA GLN A 32 23.76 -13.20 -21.45
C GLN A 32 23.87 -12.52 -20.08
N ASN A 33 24.42 -11.30 -20.00
CA ASN A 33 24.53 -10.56 -18.74
C ASN A 33 23.14 -10.20 -18.19
N ILE A 34 22.22 -9.73 -19.05
CA ILE A 34 20.83 -9.44 -18.66
C ILE A 34 20.13 -10.69 -18.12
N ASN A 35 20.30 -11.82 -18.80
CA ASN A 35 19.72 -13.09 -18.35
C ASN A 35 20.28 -13.56 -16.99
N LEU A 36 21.55 -13.27 -16.70
CA LEU A 36 22.14 -13.58 -15.39
C LEU A 36 21.56 -12.70 -14.29
N TRP A 37 21.26 -11.43 -14.58
CA TRP A 37 20.62 -10.51 -13.64
C TRP A 37 19.19 -10.91 -13.31
N ILE A 38 18.40 -11.24 -14.33
CA ILE A 38 17.00 -11.69 -14.18
C ILE A 38 16.93 -12.99 -13.36
N LYS A 39 17.83 -13.93 -13.63
CA LYS A 39 17.91 -15.20 -12.88
C LYS A 39 18.52 -15.07 -11.48
N GLY A 40 18.87 -13.86 -11.04
CA GLY A 40 19.52 -13.62 -9.73
C GLY A 40 20.92 -14.24 -9.60
N LYS A 41 21.54 -14.70 -10.69
CA LYS A 41 22.88 -15.32 -10.67
C LYS A 41 23.99 -14.29 -10.56
N GLN A 42 23.72 -13.05 -10.95
CA GLN A 42 24.63 -11.92 -10.83
C GLN A 42 23.85 -10.66 -10.48
N ASN A 43 24.43 -9.82 -9.62
CA ASN A 43 23.86 -8.51 -9.33
C ASN A 43 24.06 -7.56 -10.51
N ILE A 44 23.13 -6.61 -10.67
CA ILE A 44 23.27 -5.52 -11.63
C ILE A 44 24.43 -4.62 -11.17
N PRO A 45 25.48 -4.40 -11.99
CA PRO A 45 26.55 -3.48 -11.65
C PRO A 45 26.03 -2.07 -11.40
N LYS A 46 26.49 -1.42 -10.31
CA LYS A 46 26.02 -0.09 -9.87
C LYS A 46 26.05 0.98 -10.96
N LYS A 47 27.00 0.90 -11.91
CA LYS A 47 27.11 1.83 -13.04
C LYS A 47 25.91 1.82 -14.00
N TYR A 48 25.16 0.73 -14.07
CA TYR A 48 23.98 0.62 -14.94
C TYR A 48 22.69 1.08 -14.27
N LEU A 49 22.66 1.18 -12.93
CA LEU A 49 21.46 1.59 -12.19
C LEU A 49 20.96 3.00 -12.57
N PRO A 50 21.82 4.03 -12.70
CA PRO A 50 21.36 5.35 -13.16
C PRO A 50 20.83 5.34 -14.60
N VAL A 51 21.39 4.47 -15.45
CA VAL A 51 20.94 4.34 -16.84
C VAL A 51 19.55 3.70 -16.89
N LEU A 52 19.32 2.65 -16.10
CA LEU A 52 18.01 2.01 -15.98
C LEU A 52 16.97 2.96 -15.39
N GLU A 53 17.33 3.68 -14.32
CA GLU A 53 16.47 4.71 -13.70
C GLU A 53 16.08 5.78 -14.73
N GLY A 54 17.02 6.26 -15.55
CA GLY A 54 16.73 7.22 -16.62
C GLY A 54 15.90 6.64 -17.77
N LEU A 55 16.09 5.36 -18.14
CA LEU A 55 15.37 4.72 -19.24
C LEU A 55 13.90 4.46 -18.92
N PHE A 56 13.60 4.08 -17.67
CA PHE A 56 12.27 3.68 -17.26
C PHE A 56 11.59 4.70 -16.34
N GLY A 57 12.32 5.71 -15.84
CA GLY A 57 11.82 6.64 -14.83
C GLY A 57 11.32 5.95 -13.56
N ILE A 58 11.90 4.79 -13.22
CA ILE A 58 11.60 3.99 -12.03
C ILE A 58 12.77 4.10 -11.05
N ASN A 59 12.47 4.22 -9.75
CA ASN A 59 13.49 4.27 -8.71
C ASN A 59 14.45 3.06 -8.81
N ARG A 60 15.75 3.33 -8.76
CA ARG A 60 16.77 2.30 -8.98
C ARG A 60 16.69 1.08 -8.04
N SER A 61 16.11 1.24 -6.85
CA SER A 61 15.98 0.16 -5.85
C SER A 61 15.12 -1.00 -6.34
N TYR A 62 14.12 -0.72 -7.19
CA TYR A 62 13.22 -1.75 -7.72
C TYR A 62 13.92 -2.74 -8.64
N PHE A 63 14.96 -2.34 -9.38
CA PHE A 63 15.65 -3.24 -10.32
C PHE A 63 16.43 -4.35 -9.65
N THR A 64 16.81 -4.18 -8.38
CA THR A 64 17.71 -5.11 -7.68
C THR A 64 17.02 -5.99 -6.66
N LYS A 65 15.75 -5.74 -6.35
CA LYS A 65 14.99 -6.50 -5.35
C LYS A 65 13.98 -7.45 -6.00
N GLU A 66 13.55 -8.44 -5.22
CA GLU A 66 12.32 -9.15 -5.50
C GLU A 66 11.15 -8.22 -5.19
N LEU A 67 10.18 -8.14 -6.10
CA LEU A 67 9.06 -7.24 -5.95
C LEU A 67 7.95 -7.87 -5.12
N THR A 68 7.47 -7.13 -4.13
CA THR A 68 6.16 -7.36 -3.51
C THR A 68 5.04 -6.97 -4.47
N ASP A 69 3.80 -7.33 -4.14
CA ASP A 69 2.65 -6.90 -4.95
C ASP A 69 2.43 -5.38 -4.87
N ILE A 70 2.74 -4.75 -3.73
CA ILE A 70 2.74 -3.29 -3.60
C ILE A 70 3.81 -2.67 -4.50
N ASP A 71 5.02 -3.24 -4.54
CA ASP A 71 6.09 -2.75 -5.42
C ASP A 71 5.68 -2.79 -6.89
N LYS A 72 5.04 -3.87 -7.33
CA LYS A 72 4.53 -4.01 -8.70
C LYS A 72 3.52 -2.91 -9.03
N LEU A 73 2.58 -2.63 -8.12
CA LEU A 73 1.60 -1.56 -8.30
C LEU A 73 2.24 -0.17 -8.34
N GLU A 74 3.23 0.11 -7.48
CA GLU A 74 3.96 1.38 -7.49
C GLU A 74 4.72 1.58 -8.82
N ILE A 75 5.36 0.52 -9.37
CA ILE A 75 6.03 0.58 -10.67
C ILE A 75 5.03 0.83 -11.81
N GLN A 76 3.89 0.14 -11.80
CA GLN A 76 2.81 0.37 -12.77
C GLN A 76 2.28 1.80 -12.70
N LYS A 77 2.15 2.36 -11.49
CA LYS A 77 1.73 3.75 -11.29
C LYS A 77 2.70 4.72 -11.94
N GLU A 78 4.00 4.56 -11.71
CA GLU A 78 5.01 5.42 -12.31
C GLU A 78 5.02 5.33 -13.84
N LYS A 79 4.80 4.14 -14.40
CA LYS A 79 4.59 3.98 -15.85
C LYS A 79 3.36 4.76 -16.34
N LEU A 80 2.21 4.60 -15.68
CA LEU A 80 0.97 5.31 -16.05
C LEU A 80 1.14 6.83 -15.98
N LYS A 81 1.86 7.35 -14.97
CA LYS A 81 2.18 8.78 -14.87
C LYS A 81 2.99 9.27 -16.07
N GLN A 82 3.97 8.50 -16.52
CA GLN A 82 4.78 8.86 -17.70
C GLN A 82 3.98 8.81 -18.99
N ASP A 83 3.16 7.77 -19.17
CA ASP A 83 2.37 7.54 -20.38
C ASP A 83 1.23 8.57 -20.51
N LEU A 84 0.51 8.82 -19.41
CA LEU A 84 -0.72 9.62 -19.42
C LEU A 84 -0.49 11.10 -19.08
N LYS A 85 0.62 11.44 -18.42
CA LYS A 85 0.94 12.80 -17.96
C LYS A 85 -0.25 13.48 -17.27
N PRO A 86 -0.76 12.88 -16.19
CA PRO A 86 -1.97 13.29 -15.51
C PRO A 86 -1.81 14.69 -14.89
N ILE A 87 -2.93 15.36 -14.66
CA ILE A 87 -3.02 16.59 -13.89
C ILE A 87 -3.79 16.28 -12.61
N VAL A 88 -3.32 16.83 -11.48
CA VAL A 88 -4.04 16.74 -10.21
C VAL A 88 -5.23 17.71 -10.30
N GLU A 89 -6.44 17.18 -10.32
CA GLU A 89 -7.67 17.99 -10.35
C GLU A 89 -7.99 18.58 -8.97
N ARG A 90 -7.80 17.76 -7.93
CA ARG A 90 -8.06 18.13 -6.55
C ARG A 90 -7.23 17.30 -5.59
N GLN A 91 -7.20 17.72 -4.34
CA GLN A 91 -6.69 16.93 -3.23
C GLN A 91 -7.86 16.51 -2.34
N LYS A 92 -7.84 15.27 -1.88
CA LYS A 92 -8.72 14.79 -0.81
C LYS A 92 -7.88 14.48 0.41
N GLU A 93 -8.45 14.68 1.59
CA GLU A 93 -7.85 14.24 2.83
C GLU A 93 -8.30 12.80 3.09
N GLU A 94 -7.34 11.96 3.43
CA GLU A 94 -7.60 10.56 3.76
C GLU A 94 -6.93 10.20 5.07
N PHE A 95 -7.67 9.43 5.86
CA PHE A 95 -7.15 8.84 7.07
C PHE A 95 -6.14 7.72 6.74
N ARG A 96 -4.91 7.83 7.28
CA ARG A 96 -3.88 6.80 7.16
C ARG A 96 -3.19 6.57 8.50
N VAL A 97 -3.16 5.31 8.91
CA VAL A 97 -2.59 4.87 10.20
C VAL A 97 -1.15 4.38 10.03
N ASP A 98 -0.39 4.92 9.08
CA ASP A 98 0.95 4.42 8.77
C ASP A 98 2.00 5.53 8.67
N GLU A 99 2.94 5.45 9.61
CA GLU A 99 4.25 6.09 9.79
C GLU A 99 4.41 7.63 9.98
N GLU A 100 4.94 7.95 11.17
CA GLU A 100 5.76 9.09 11.60
C GLU A 100 5.24 10.53 11.67
N SER A 101 4.08 10.97 11.17
CA SER A 101 3.61 12.34 11.56
C SER A 101 2.19 12.80 11.29
N ASP A 102 1.40 12.21 10.40
CA ASP A 102 0.06 12.74 10.09
C ASP A 102 -0.96 11.64 9.87
N TYR A 103 -2.01 11.64 10.70
CA TYR A 103 -3.16 10.75 10.58
C TYR A 103 -4.06 11.10 9.38
N LEU A 104 -4.00 12.35 8.89
CA LEU A 104 -4.68 12.81 7.68
C LEU A 104 -3.65 13.19 6.63
N VAL A 105 -3.65 12.49 5.50
CA VAL A 105 -2.76 12.80 4.38
C VAL A 105 -3.52 13.35 3.20
N LYS A 106 -2.91 14.32 2.51
CA LYS A 106 -3.47 14.87 1.26
C LYS A 106 -3.11 13.97 0.09
N VAL A 107 -4.11 13.30 -0.45
CA VAL A 107 -3.98 12.39 -1.59
C VAL A 107 -4.45 13.08 -2.87
N PRO A 108 -3.63 13.09 -3.94
CA PRO A 108 -4.03 13.68 -5.22
C PRO A 108 -5.13 12.85 -5.86
N VAL A 109 -6.14 13.52 -6.42
CA VAL A 109 -7.12 12.95 -7.35
C VAL A 109 -6.78 13.48 -8.72
N TYR A 110 -6.50 12.56 -9.64
CA TYR A 110 -6.06 12.87 -10.99
C TYR A 110 -7.23 12.89 -11.97
N ASP A 111 -7.06 13.60 -13.09
CA ASP A 111 -7.98 13.61 -14.23
C ASP A 111 -8.06 12.25 -14.97
N LYS A 112 -7.16 11.31 -14.62
CA LYS A 112 -7.07 9.98 -15.19
C LYS A 112 -7.55 8.92 -14.20
N GLU A 113 -8.63 8.24 -14.55
CA GLU A 113 -9.24 7.24 -13.67
C GLU A 113 -8.40 5.98 -13.52
N GLU A 114 -7.60 5.63 -14.52
CA GLU A 114 -6.63 4.53 -14.45
C GLU A 114 -5.63 4.77 -13.31
N LEU A 115 -5.23 6.03 -13.12
CA LEU A 115 -4.28 6.39 -12.07
C LEU A 115 -4.96 6.44 -10.69
N ASN A 116 -6.17 6.96 -10.60
CA ASN A 116 -6.94 6.90 -9.35
C ASN A 116 -7.22 5.44 -8.94
N THR A 117 -7.48 4.56 -9.91
CA THR A 117 -7.70 3.13 -9.65
C THR A 117 -6.46 2.45 -9.10
N ILE A 118 -5.28 2.76 -9.64
CA ILE A 118 -4.06 2.14 -9.12
C ILE A 118 -3.67 2.68 -7.74
N GLU A 119 -3.89 3.97 -7.46
CA GLU A 119 -3.66 4.52 -6.11
C GLU A 119 -4.55 3.81 -5.08
N ARG A 120 -5.85 3.64 -5.36
CA ARG A 120 -6.76 2.87 -4.48
C ARG A 120 -6.33 1.41 -4.32
N ALA A 121 -5.81 0.79 -5.39
CA ALA A 121 -5.31 -0.58 -5.32
C ALA A 121 -4.06 -0.69 -4.42
N ILE A 122 -3.16 0.30 -4.48
CA ILE A 122 -1.98 0.39 -3.61
C ILE A 122 -2.41 0.54 -2.15
N GLU A 123 -3.34 1.45 -1.86
CA GLU A 123 -3.87 1.68 -0.51
C GLU A 123 -4.49 0.41 0.07
N LYS A 124 -5.34 -0.27 -0.71
CA LYS A 124 -5.93 -1.54 -0.32
C LYS A 124 -4.87 -2.61 -0.05
N ALA A 125 -3.84 -2.70 -0.90
CA ALA A 125 -2.76 -3.67 -0.74
C ALA A 125 -1.95 -3.41 0.54
N LYS A 126 -1.64 -2.15 0.86
CA LYS A 126 -0.97 -1.75 2.10
C LYS A 126 -1.80 -2.12 3.34
N LEU A 127 -3.11 -1.84 3.33
CA LEU A 127 -3.99 -2.20 4.43
C LEU A 127 -4.04 -3.72 4.67
N VAL A 128 -4.13 -4.50 3.59
CA VAL A 128 -4.11 -5.97 3.68
C VAL A 128 -2.77 -6.49 4.19
N GLU A 129 -1.65 -5.92 3.77
CA GLU A 129 -0.33 -6.29 4.26
C GLU A 129 -0.19 -6.00 5.76
N ARG A 130 -0.62 -4.83 6.21
CA ARG A 130 -0.64 -4.46 7.63
C ARG A 130 -1.53 -5.40 8.46
N PHE A 131 -2.71 -5.74 7.96
CA PHE A 131 -3.61 -6.69 8.64
C PHE A 131 -2.97 -8.08 8.79
N LYS A 132 -2.27 -8.57 7.75
CA LYS A 132 -1.52 -9.83 7.84
C LYS A 132 -0.41 -9.75 8.88
N GLN A 133 0.38 -8.67 8.87
CA GLN A 133 1.45 -8.46 9.84
C GLN A 133 0.92 -8.50 11.28
N VAL A 134 -0.26 -7.94 11.55
CA VAL A 134 -0.90 -7.97 12.88
C VAL A 134 -1.34 -9.38 13.30
N ILE A 135 -1.85 -10.17 12.35
CA ILE A 135 -2.23 -11.56 12.62
C ILE A 135 -0.99 -12.42 12.89
N ASP A 136 0.08 -12.20 12.12
CA ASP A 136 1.30 -13.00 12.16
C ASP A 136 2.26 -12.65 13.33
N ILE A 137 1.90 -11.70 14.22
CA ILE A 137 2.78 -11.28 15.34
C ILE A 137 3.09 -12.44 16.30
N ILE A 138 2.10 -13.28 16.60
CA ILE A 138 2.21 -14.38 17.57
C ILE A 138 1.59 -15.64 16.97
N ASP A 139 2.37 -16.72 16.86
CA ASP A 139 1.92 -18.01 16.29
C ASP A 139 0.68 -18.58 17.00
N GLU A 140 0.65 -18.50 18.33
CA GLU A 140 -0.52 -18.83 19.16
C GLU A 140 -1.10 -17.55 19.75
N ASN A 141 -1.78 -16.76 18.92
CA ASN A 141 -2.45 -15.55 19.38
C ASN A 141 -3.73 -15.90 20.17
N PRO A 142 -3.86 -15.53 21.46
CA PRO A 142 -5.04 -15.86 22.27
C PRO A 142 -6.30 -15.09 21.83
N TYR A 143 -6.18 -14.09 20.95
CA TYR A 143 -7.26 -13.21 20.50
C TYR A 143 -7.75 -13.55 19.08
N MET A 144 -7.45 -14.74 18.54
CA MET A 144 -7.88 -15.13 17.19
C MET A 144 -9.40 -15.10 17.01
N ASP A 145 -10.18 -15.43 18.03
CA ASP A 145 -11.64 -15.33 18.00
C ASP A 145 -12.10 -13.88 17.84
N THR A 146 -11.40 -12.92 18.46
CA THR A 146 -11.65 -11.48 18.30
C THR A 146 -11.38 -11.03 16.86
N TYR A 147 -10.27 -11.46 16.27
CA TYR A 147 -9.96 -11.14 14.88
C TYR A 147 -10.99 -11.73 13.91
N ALA A 148 -11.44 -12.96 14.14
CA ALA A 148 -12.51 -13.59 13.36
C ALA A 148 -13.81 -12.80 13.47
N LEU A 149 -14.19 -12.34 14.67
CA LEU A 149 -15.38 -11.52 14.87
C LEU A 149 -15.29 -10.17 14.15
N ILE A 150 -14.12 -9.51 14.18
CA ILE A 150 -13.88 -8.26 13.44
C ILE A 150 -14.09 -8.50 11.94
N VAL A 151 -13.56 -9.60 11.39
CA VAL A 151 -13.77 -9.95 9.98
C VAL A 151 -15.25 -10.17 9.68
N GLU A 152 -15.98 -10.90 10.52
CA GLU A 152 -17.42 -11.13 10.36
C GLU A 152 -18.23 -9.82 10.40
N LEU A 153 -17.86 -8.87 11.28
CA LEU A 153 -18.48 -7.56 11.34
C LEU A 153 -18.19 -6.74 10.07
N LEU A 154 -16.95 -6.75 9.57
CA LEU A 154 -16.60 -6.10 8.30
C LEU A 154 -17.36 -6.70 7.11
N GLU A 155 -17.62 -8.01 7.11
CA GLU A 155 -18.36 -8.65 6.02
C GLU A 155 -19.87 -8.35 6.08
N LYS A 156 -20.46 -8.39 7.28
CA LYS A 156 -21.91 -8.41 7.45
C LYS A 156 -22.51 -7.07 7.90
N ALA A 157 -21.73 -6.22 8.55
CA ALA A 157 -22.20 -4.99 9.19
C ALA A 157 -21.44 -3.73 8.73
N GLN A 158 -20.56 -3.80 7.72
CA GLN A 158 -19.84 -2.63 7.18
C GLN A 158 -20.74 -1.47 6.69
N HIS A 159 -22.04 -1.70 6.50
CA HIS A 159 -22.99 -0.65 6.10
C HIS A 159 -23.70 0.00 7.29
N GLU A 160 -23.56 -0.55 8.49
CA GLU A 160 -24.23 -0.07 9.69
C GLU A 160 -23.47 1.11 10.30
N ALA A 161 -24.15 2.25 10.49
CA ALA A 161 -23.52 3.44 11.08
C ALA A 161 -22.97 3.18 12.48
N ILE A 162 -23.70 2.40 13.30
CA ILE A 162 -23.31 2.06 14.68
C ILE A 162 -21.97 1.31 14.73
N PHE A 163 -21.67 0.47 13.74
CA PHE A 163 -20.41 -0.25 13.68
C PHE A 163 -19.23 0.72 13.54
N HIS A 164 -19.32 1.69 12.63
CA HIS A 164 -18.28 2.70 12.43
C HIS A 164 -18.14 3.61 13.64
N LYS A 165 -19.26 4.12 14.18
CA LYS A 165 -19.25 4.97 15.39
C LYS A 165 -18.62 4.26 16.58
N THR A 166 -18.92 2.97 16.76
CA THR A 166 -18.35 2.16 17.83
C THR A 166 -16.85 1.94 17.66
N ILE A 167 -16.37 1.66 16.44
CA ILE A 167 -14.93 1.49 16.16
C ILE A 167 -14.18 2.79 16.47
N GLU A 168 -14.69 3.93 16.00
CA GLU A 168 -14.08 5.24 16.22
C GLU A 168 -14.05 5.60 17.71
N ALA A 169 -15.17 5.41 18.41
CA ALA A 169 -15.24 5.61 19.85
C ALA A 169 -14.23 4.72 20.60
N LEU A 170 -14.11 3.44 20.23
CA LEU A 170 -13.12 2.55 20.81
C LEU A 170 -11.68 3.03 20.55
N ALA A 171 -11.43 3.60 19.36
CA ALA A 171 -10.12 4.10 18.99
C ALA A 171 -9.75 5.39 19.75
N HIS A 172 -10.72 6.29 19.99
CA HIS A 172 -10.55 7.46 20.84
C HIS A 172 -10.36 7.07 22.31
N TYR A 173 -11.21 6.17 22.84
CA TYR A 173 -11.15 5.71 24.23
C TYR A 173 -9.80 5.05 24.57
N LEU A 174 -9.22 4.29 23.62
CA LEU A 174 -7.92 3.64 23.79
C LEU A 174 -6.73 4.51 23.37
N GLU A 175 -6.95 5.80 23.08
CA GLU A 175 -5.93 6.77 22.65
C GLU A 175 -5.14 6.34 21.39
N VAL A 176 -5.73 5.49 20.55
CA VAL A 176 -5.14 5.05 19.27
C VAL A 176 -5.42 6.06 18.16
N LEU A 177 -6.53 6.80 18.29
CA LEU A 177 -6.94 7.89 17.41
C LEU A 177 -6.94 9.21 18.19
N PRO A 178 -6.39 10.32 17.64
CA PRO A 178 -6.50 11.63 18.28
C PRO A 178 -7.91 12.20 18.20
N GLU A 179 -8.38 12.83 19.27
CA GLU A 179 -9.73 13.41 19.42
C GLU A 179 -10.13 14.40 18.30
N TRP A 180 -9.17 15.07 17.67
CA TRP A 180 -9.46 16.03 16.59
C TRP A 180 -9.82 15.34 15.27
N ILE A 181 -9.64 14.03 15.16
CA ILE A 181 -10.08 13.25 14.00
C ILE A 181 -11.44 12.69 14.30
N ASN A 182 -12.46 13.39 13.82
CA ASN A 182 -13.83 13.03 14.03
C ASN A 182 -14.54 12.88 12.67
N SER A 183 -15.23 11.74 12.46
CA SER A 183 -15.91 11.46 11.20
C SER A 183 -17.20 12.24 11.00
N ASP A 184 -17.90 12.63 12.07
CA ASP A 184 -19.18 13.37 12.01
C ASP A 184 -19.55 13.97 13.39
N PRO A 185 -20.18 15.15 13.49
CA PRO A 185 -20.51 15.77 14.79
C PRO A 185 -21.37 14.91 15.71
N GLU A 186 -22.18 13.99 15.18
CA GLU A 186 -22.96 13.03 16.00
C GLU A 186 -22.07 12.02 16.76
N GLN A 187 -20.78 11.93 16.42
CA GLN A 187 -19.82 11.05 17.07
C GLN A 187 -19.51 11.51 18.50
N GLU A 188 -19.41 12.83 18.75
CA GLU A 188 -19.11 13.36 20.08
C GLU A 188 -20.20 13.01 21.09
N GLU A 189 -21.47 13.11 20.68
CA GLU A 189 -22.62 12.73 21.50
C GLU A 189 -22.62 11.23 21.79
N PHE A 190 -22.36 10.40 20.77
CA PHE A 190 -22.26 8.95 20.91
C PHE A 190 -21.11 8.55 21.86
N GLU A 191 -19.96 9.22 21.76
CA GLU A 191 -18.79 8.97 22.62
C GLU A 191 -19.06 9.32 24.07
N SER A 192 -19.72 10.44 24.33
CA SER A 192 -20.08 10.82 25.70
C SER A 192 -20.95 9.76 26.38
N GLU A 193 -21.90 9.14 25.67
CA GLU A 193 -22.75 8.09 26.22
C GLU A 193 -22.01 6.76 26.38
N ILE A 194 -21.24 6.36 25.36
CA ILE A 194 -20.60 5.04 25.35
C ILE A 194 -19.36 4.97 26.27
N PHE A 195 -18.67 6.09 26.52
CA PHE A 195 -17.52 6.11 27.43
C PHE A 195 -17.92 5.90 28.88
N GLU A 196 -19.09 6.39 29.32
CA GLU A 196 -19.63 6.04 30.64
C GLU A 196 -19.80 4.53 30.77
N VAL A 197 -20.32 3.89 29.72
CA VAL A 197 -20.44 2.42 29.68
C VAL A 197 -19.06 1.76 29.70
N PHE A 198 -18.09 2.23 28.91
CA PHE A 198 -16.75 1.66 28.92
C PHE A 198 -16.09 1.76 30.30
N ASP A 199 -16.16 2.92 30.95
CA ASP A 199 -15.58 3.15 32.28
C ASP A 199 -16.20 2.24 33.35
N ASP A 200 -17.51 1.98 33.27
CA ASP A 200 -18.20 1.08 34.21
C ASP A 200 -17.75 -0.39 34.07
N TYR A 201 -17.31 -0.81 32.88
CA TYR A 201 -17.00 -2.20 32.56
C TYR A 201 -15.50 -2.48 32.29
N ASN A 202 -14.66 -1.46 32.28
CA ASN A 202 -13.22 -1.58 32.04
C ASN A 202 -12.44 -1.71 33.37
N HIS A 203 -12.45 -2.91 33.97
CA HIS A 203 -11.80 -3.21 35.25
C HIS A 203 -10.96 -4.50 35.24
#